data_AF-A0A522D8H3-F1
#
_entry.id   AF-A0A522D8H3-F1
#
_cell.length_a   1.000
_cell.length_b   1.000
_cell.length_c   1.000
_cell.angle_alpha   90.00
_cell.angle_beta   90.00
_cell.angle_gamma   90.00
#
_symmetry.space_group_name_H-M   'P 1'
#
loop_
_entity.id
_entity.type
_entity.pdbx_description
1 polymer ?
#
loop_
_entity_poly.entity_id
_entity_poly.type
_entity_poly.pdbx_seq_one_letter_code
_entity_poly.pdbx_strand_id
1 'polypeptide(L)'
;MPHLRDPVFKGVPAFNDRQGHIVFRPRAHVRGFRPSGPISRGERRGMNQIVFFFFGAVAVVSAIIVVTHRNPMHSVLYLSFSVLACSGVFFSLQADFLGAIQIIVYAGGIVVLYTFVIIIINLNELQQEKRRLFPRIFLVLMPVALLAEIGYVMFSNGTAIREVAHSGLTLEALARQLLATYVVPFEIASVLLLAVLIGSIIIARKWVIDDTN
;
A
#
# COMPACT_ATOMS: atom_id res chain seq x y z
N MET A 1 -62.03 11.13 -8.34
CA MET A 1 -62.21 11.14 -6.88
C MET A 1 -61.38 10.00 -6.30
N PRO A 2 -60.40 10.29 -5.42
CA PRO A 2 -59.41 9.33 -4.94
C PRO A 2 -59.80 8.79 -3.55
N HIS A 3 -59.60 7.49 -3.32
CA HIS A 3 -59.67 6.87 -1.99
C HIS A 3 -58.43 5.99 -1.76
N LEU A 4 -57.31 6.63 -1.44
CA LEU A 4 -56.19 6.01 -0.76
C LEU A 4 -56.39 6.26 0.75
N ARG A 5 -56.89 5.25 1.45
CA ARG A 5 -56.72 5.12 2.90
C ARG A 5 -55.51 4.22 3.11
N ASP A 6 -54.48 4.77 3.75
CA ASP A 6 -53.71 4.11 4.82
C ASP A 6 -52.82 5.17 5.51
N PRO A 7 -53.15 5.60 6.74
CA PRO A 7 -52.34 6.53 7.51
C PRO A 7 -51.38 5.77 8.44
N VAL A 8 -50.11 5.67 8.04
CA VAL A 8 -49.00 5.24 8.90
C VAL A 8 -48.37 6.48 9.57
N PHE A 9 -49.12 7.25 10.36
CA PHE A 9 -48.53 8.24 11.27
C PHE A 9 -49.48 8.50 12.44
N LYS A 10 -49.53 7.55 13.38
CA LYS A 10 -50.18 7.71 14.68
C LYS A 10 -49.05 7.88 15.70
N GLY A 11 -48.76 9.11 16.14
CA GLY A 11 -47.71 9.29 17.13
C GLY A 11 -47.24 10.70 17.47
N VAL A 12 -47.96 11.77 17.12
CA VAL A 12 -47.60 13.12 17.60
C VAL A 12 -48.55 13.50 18.75
N PRO A 13 -48.06 13.71 19.98
CA PRO A 13 -48.90 14.17 21.07
C PRO A 13 -49.31 15.63 20.81
N ALA A 14 -50.59 15.85 20.51
CA ALA A 14 -51.18 17.17 20.44
C ALA A 14 -51.38 17.69 21.87
N PHE A 15 -50.63 18.73 22.24
CA PHE A 15 -50.84 19.45 23.49
C PHE A 15 -52.14 20.25 23.38
N ASN A 16 -53.15 19.81 24.13
CA ASN A 16 -54.52 20.31 24.13
C ASN A 16 -54.66 21.52 25.05
N ASP A 17 -54.78 22.72 24.47
CA ASP A 17 -55.15 23.93 25.20
C ASP A 17 -56.68 24.12 25.11
N ARG A 18 -57.33 24.37 26.25
CA ARG A 18 -58.80 24.28 26.44
C ARG A 18 -59.59 25.45 25.84
N GLN A 19 -59.05 26.15 24.85
CA GLN A 19 -59.77 27.18 24.10
C GLN A 19 -59.42 26.98 22.62
N GLY A 20 -60.43 26.73 21.78
CA GLY A 20 -60.34 26.21 20.40
C GLY A 20 -59.68 27.11 19.35
N HIS A 21 -58.61 27.81 19.71
CA HIS A 21 -57.76 28.54 18.79
C HIS A 21 -56.53 27.68 18.46
N ILE A 22 -56.45 27.20 17.22
CA ILE A 22 -55.26 26.51 16.70
C ILE A 22 -54.16 27.57 16.51
N VAL A 23 -53.36 27.79 17.55
CA VAL A 23 -52.19 28.68 17.47
C VAL A 23 -51.06 27.94 16.76
N PHE A 24 -50.92 28.18 15.45
CA PHE A 24 -49.72 27.79 14.71
C PHE A 24 -48.53 28.60 15.23
N ARG A 25 -47.69 28.02 16.08
CA ARG A 25 -46.41 28.63 16.45
C ARG A 25 -45.44 28.52 15.28
N PRO A 26 -44.95 29.63 14.69
CA PRO A 26 -43.89 29.58 13.72
C PRO A 26 -42.54 29.40 14.44
N ARG A 27 -41.77 28.43 13.95
CA ARG A 27 -40.30 28.38 13.96
C ARG A 27 -39.59 27.97 15.27
N ALA A 28 -39.00 26.79 15.24
CA ALA A 28 -37.60 26.65 15.61
C ALA A 28 -36.81 26.53 14.30
N HIS A 29 -36.12 27.61 13.95
CA HIS A 29 -35.19 27.66 12.83
C HIS A 29 -34.04 26.73 13.20
N VAL A 30 -34.06 25.49 12.70
CA VAL A 30 -32.93 24.57 12.82
C VAL A 30 -31.75 25.28 12.16
N ARG A 31 -30.89 25.84 13.01
CA ARG A 31 -29.73 26.61 12.62
C ARG A 31 -28.89 25.66 11.79
N GLY A 32 -28.77 25.97 10.50
CA GLY A 32 -28.24 25.06 9.50
C GLY A 32 -26.93 24.45 9.96
N PHE A 33 -26.87 23.12 9.95
CA PHE A 33 -25.62 22.43 9.71
C PHE A 33 -25.15 22.94 8.34
N ARG A 34 -24.25 23.93 8.36
CA ARG A 34 -23.56 24.40 7.16
C ARG A 34 -22.66 23.23 6.75
N PRO A 35 -22.92 22.52 5.65
CA PRO A 35 -21.89 21.65 5.10
C PRO A 35 -20.69 22.54 4.86
N SER A 36 -19.56 22.17 5.46
CA SER A 36 -18.24 22.75 5.15
C SER A 36 -18.16 22.90 3.63
N GLY A 37 -17.86 24.11 3.16
CA GLY A 37 -17.85 24.43 1.74
C GLY A 37 -17.06 23.39 0.95
N PRO A 38 -17.39 23.17 -0.34
CA PRO A 38 -16.67 22.20 -1.16
C PRO A 38 -15.19 22.57 -1.14
N ILE A 39 -14.38 21.76 -0.43
CA ILE A 39 -12.92 21.85 -0.43
C ILE A 39 -12.52 21.91 -1.89
N SER A 40 -11.89 23.01 -2.31
CA SER A 40 -11.67 23.30 -3.72
C SER A 40 -10.96 22.10 -4.34
N ARG A 41 -11.41 21.61 -5.50
CA ARG A 41 -10.78 20.47 -6.19
C ARG A 41 -9.26 20.67 -6.38
N GLY A 42 -8.79 21.92 -6.44
CA GLY A 42 -7.38 22.29 -6.42
C GLY A 42 -6.63 21.97 -5.12
N GLU A 43 -7.23 22.22 -3.95
CA GLU A 43 -6.62 21.89 -2.65
C GLU A 43 -6.48 20.38 -2.44
N ARG A 44 -7.48 19.59 -2.89
CA ARG A 44 -7.41 18.12 -2.84
C ARG A 44 -6.30 17.56 -3.74
N ARG A 45 -6.05 18.18 -4.90
CA ARG A 45 -4.94 17.81 -5.79
C ARG A 45 -3.58 18.12 -5.18
N GLY A 46 -3.43 19.30 -4.56
CA GLY A 46 -2.19 19.69 -3.90
C GLY A 46 -1.85 18.80 -2.70
N MET A 47 -2.84 18.45 -1.88
CA MET A 47 -2.65 17.56 -0.72
C MET A 47 -2.14 16.17 -1.15
N ASN A 48 -2.72 15.58 -2.20
CA ASN A 48 -2.29 14.27 -2.71
C ASN A 48 -0.85 14.29 -3.26
N GLN A 49 -0.46 15.38 -3.94
CA GLN A 49 0.90 15.51 -4.47
C GLN A 49 1.94 15.63 -3.35
N ILE A 50 1.65 16.42 -2.30
CA ILE A 50 2.56 16.57 -1.15
C ILE A 50 2.75 15.22 -0.46
N VAL A 51 1.66 14.48 -0.22
CA VAL A 51 1.71 13.16 0.42
C VAL A 51 2.49 12.15 -0.45
N PHE A 52 2.27 12.16 -1.77
CA PHE A 52 3.00 11.32 -2.72
C PHE A 52 4.51 11.59 -2.68
N PHE A 53 4.92 12.86 -2.78
CA PHE A 53 6.34 13.22 -2.75
C PHE A 53 6.97 12.97 -1.38
N PHE A 54 6.23 13.16 -0.30
CA PHE A 54 6.69 12.85 1.05
C PHE A 54 6.99 11.35 1.21
N PHE A 55 6.03 10.47 0.90
CA PHE A 55 6.24 9.03 0.99
C PHE A 55 7.29 8.53 0.01
N GLY A 56 7.33 9.09 -1.21
CA GLY A 56 8.37 8.78 -2.20
C GLY A 56 9.77 9.15 -1.71
N ALA A 57 9.95 10.35 -1.15
CA ALA A 57 11.23 10.79 -0.60
C ALA A 57 11.66 9.89 0.58
N VAL A 58 10.74 9.57 1.49
CA VAL A 58 11.03 8.64 2.60
C VAL A 58 11.43 7.26 2.09
N ALA A 59 10.75 6.73 1.06
CA ALA A 59 11.08 5.43 0.46
C ALA A 59 12.49 5.40 -0.15
N VAL A 60 12.88 6.47 -0.86
CA VAL A 60 14.21 6.59 -1.48
C VAL A 60 15.30 6.78 -0.43
N VAL A 61 15.11 7.68 0.53
CA VAL A 61 16.09 7.94 1.59
C VAL A 61 16.32 6.68 2.42
N SER A 62 15.26 6.00 2.84
CA SER A 62 15.37 4.74 3.57
C SER A 62 16.09 3.68 2.74
N ALA A 63 15.77 3.51 1.46
CA ALA A 63 16.46 2.56 0.57
C ALA A 63 17.96 2.84 0.43
N ILE A 64 18.37 4.12 0.33
CA ILE A 64 19.79 4.50 0.30
C ILE A 64 20.46 4.11 1.62
N ILE A 65 19.80 4.36 2.76
CA ILE A 65 20.33 4.00 4.07
C ILE A 65 20.46 2.48 4.21
N VAL A 66 19.52 1.67 3.72
CA VAL A 66 19.61 0.19 3.74
C VAL A 66 20.92 -0.30 3.15
N VAL A 67 21.29 0.21 1.97
CA VAL A 67 22.47 -0.24 1.21
C VAL A 67 23.76 0.36 1.76
N THR A 68 23.70 1.56 2.33
CA THR A 68 24.87 2.26 2.86
C THR A 68 25.24 1.78 4.26
N HIS A 69 24.26 1.34 5.06
CA HIS A 69 24.46 0.96 6.44
C HIS A 69 25.18 -0.39 6.56
N ARG A 70 26.20 -0.46 7.42
CA ARG A 70 27.08 -1.63 7.52
C ARG A 70 26.51 -2.75 8.41
N ASN A 71 25.78 -2.38 9.46
CA ASN A 71 25.14 -3.34 10.34
C ASN A 71 23.81 -3.82 9.71
N PRO A 72 23.68 -5.12 9.39
CA PRO A 72 22.51 -5.67 8.70
C PRO A 72 21.21 -5.61 9.54
N MET A 73 21.30 -5.60 10.87
CA MET A 73 20.11 -5.37 11.71
C MET A 73 19.50 -4.00 11.45
N HIS A 74 20.34 -2.95 11.35
CA HIS A 74 19.83 -1.62 11.03
C HIS A 74 19.35 -1.54 9.58
N SER A 75 20.06 -2.17 8.64
CA SER A 75 19.65 -2.21 7.23
C SER A 75 18.27 -2.83 7.05
N VAL A 76 17.93 -3.93 7.74
CA VAL A 76 16.60 -4.54 7.58
C VAL A 76 15.48 -3.65 8.18
N LEU A 77 15.75 -2.92 9.26
CA LEU A 77 14.78 -1.95 9.81
C LEU A 77 14.48 -0.83 8.81
N TYR A 78 15.51 -0.27 8.18
CA TYR A 78 15.33 0.74 7.14
C TYR A 78 14.63 0.17 5.89
N LEU A 79 14.82 -1.13 5.59
CA LEU A 79 14.11 -1.81 4.51
C LEU A 79 12.61 -1.89 4.81
N SER A 80 12.24 -2.24 6.06
CA SER A 80 10.84 -2.21 6.51
C SER A 80 10.21 -0.84 6.29
N PHE A 81 10.91 0.24 6.68
CA PHE A 81 10.44 1.60 6.46
C PHE A 81 10.27 1.94 4.98
N SER A 82 11.19 1.51 4.11
CA SER A 82 11.10 1.72 2.66
C SER A 82 9.88 1.02 2.05
N VAL A 83 9.63 -0.23 2.43
CA VAL A 83 8.47 -1.02 1.97
C VAL A 83 7.15 -0.40 2.45
N LEU A 84 7.09 0.08 3.70
CA LEU A 84 5.93 0.78 4.25
C LEU A 84 5.70 2.13 3.56
N ALA A 85 6.76 2.90 3.31
CA ALA A 85 6.67 4.16 2.57
C ALA A 85 6.18 3.94 1.14
N CYS A 86 6.62 2.86 0.47
CA CYS A 86 6.12 2.45 -0.84
C CYS A 86 4.61 2.14 -0.81
N SER A 87 4.10 1.51 0.26
CA SER A 87 2.64 1.35 0.43
C SER A 87 1.92 2.70 0.50
N GLY A 88 2.48 3.70 1.20
CA GLY A 88 1.96 5.07 1.21
C GLY A 88 1.92 5.73 -0.17
N VAL A 89 2.90 5.44 -1.04
CA VAL A 89 2.88 5.86 -2.44
C VAL A 89 1.74 5.19 -3.20
N PHE A 90 1.50 3.88 -3.00
CA PHE A 90 0.38 3.17 -3.65
C PHE A 90 -1.00 3.70 -3.20
N PHE A 91 -1.18 4.03 -1.92
CA PHE A 91 -2.41 4.68 -1.46
C PHE A 91 -2.58 6.07 -2.06
N SER A 92 -1.50 6.82 -2.26
CA SER A 92 -1.55 8.14 -2.91
C SER A 92 -1.98 8.04 -4.39
N LEU A 93 -1.71 6.90 -5.04
CA LEU A 93 -2.11 6.58 -6.41
C LEU A 93 -3.51 5.94 -6.51
N GLN A 94 -4.29 5.91 -5.43
CA GLN A 94 -5.61 5.26 -5.36
C GLN A 94 -5.55 3.74 -5.67
N ALA A 95 -4.42 3.10 -5.41
CA ALA A 95 -4.20 1.67 -5.61
C ALA A 95 -4.34 0.90 -4.29
N ASP A 96 -5.53 0.94 -3.69
CA ASP A 96 -5.78 0.46 -2.33
C ASP A 96 -5.42 -1.03 -2.14
N PHE A 97 -5.78 -1.87 -3.11
CA PHE A 97 -5.44 -3.30 -3.07
C PHE A 97 -3.93 -3.55 -3.09
N LEU A 98 -3.21 -2.84 -3.95
CA LEU A 98 -1.75 -3.00 -4.08
C LEU A 98 -1.04 -2.47 -2.82
N GLY A 99 -1.50 -1.34 -2.27
CA GLY A 99 -1.04 -0.82 -0.99
C GLY A 99 -1.26 -1.79 0.16
N ALA A 100 -2.44 -2.44 0.22
CA ALA A 100 -2.74 -3.46 1.22
C ALA A 100 -1.86 -4.72 1.10
N ILE A 101 -1.66 -5.24 -0.12
CA ILE A 101 -0.74 -6.36 -0.37
C ILE A 101 0.70 -6.00 0.04
N GLN A 102 1.14 -4.78 -0.25
CA GLN A 102 2.47 -4.31 0.14
C GLN A 102 2.67 -4.37 1.67
N ILE A 103 1.63 -4.05 2.44
CA ILE A 103 1.70 -4.15 3.91
C ILE A 103 1.66 -5.62 4.36
N ILE A 104 0.70 -6.40 3.88
CA ILE A 104 0.47 -7.77 4.38
C ILE A 104 1.60 -8.72 3.96
N VAL A 105 1.95 -8.73 2.67
CA VAL A 105 2.88 -9.71 2.09
C VAL A 105 4.32 -9.23 2.19
N TYR A 106 4.61 -8.01 1.73
CA TYR A 106 5.99 -7.52 1.70
C TYR A 106 6.47 -7.09 3.09
N ALA A 107 5.78 -6.13 3.73
CA ALA A 107 6.21 -5.66 5.05
C ALA A 107 5.95 -6.71 6.14
N GLY A 108 4.80 -7.36 6.12
CA GLY A 108 4.37 -8.30 7.17
C GLY A 108 4.94 -9.71 7.05
N GLY A 109 5.11 -10.23 5.83
CA GLY A 109 5.60 -11.58 5.60
C GLY A 109 7.09 -11.63 5.28
N ILE A 110 7.47 -11.10 4.11
CA ILE A 110 8.81 -11.23 3.54
C ILE A 110 9.84 -10.52 4.43
N VAL A 111 9.61 -9.25 4.77
CA VAL A 111 10.58 -8.48 5.55
C VAL A 111 10.69 -9.00 6.99
N VAL A 112 9.59 -9.46 7.60
CA VAL A 112 9.63 -10.08 8.94
C VAL A 112 10.40 -11.40 8.90
N LEU A 113 10.18 -12.25 7.90
CA LEU A 113 10.96 -13.48 7.71
C LEU A 113 12.45 -13.17 7.55
N TYR A 114 12.80 -12.20 6.71
CA TYR A 114 14.19 -11.74 6.55
C TYR A 114 14.78 -11.20 7.84
N THR A 115 14.00 -10.43 8.61
CA THR A 115 14.44 -9.88 9.90
C THR A 115 14.77 -11.00 10.87
N PHE A 116 13.92 -12.02 10.96
CA PHE A 116 14.16 -13.19 11.81
C PHE A 116 15.44 -13.92 11.41
N VAL A 117 15.64 -14.16 10.11
CA VAL A 117 16.83 -14.82 9.58
C VAL A 117 18.11 -14.02 9.88
N ILE A 118 18.09 -12.70 9.67
CA ILE A 118 19.24 -11.82 9.91
C ILE A 118 19.58 -11.74 11.40
N ILE A 119 18.60 -11.80 12.30
CA ILE A 119 18.84 -11.78 13.75
C ILE A 119 19.49 -13.10 14.21
N ILE A 120 19.10 -14.24 13.63
CA ILE A 120 19.68 -15.54 13.98
C ILE A 120 21.11 -15.68 13.44
N ILE A 121 21.39 -15.14 12.26
CA ILE A 121 22.70 -15.25 11.63
C ILE A 121 23.61 -14.13 12.15
N ASN A 122 24.72 -14.48 12.81
CA ASN A 122 25.71 -13.48 13.20
C ASN A 122 26.53 -13.01 11.97
N LEU A 123 26.02 -12.03 11.24
CA LEU A 123 26.63 -11.48 10.02
C LEU A 123 27.87 -10.58 10.27
N ASN A 124 28.21 -10.26 11.52
CA ASN A 124 29.32 -9.35 11.83
C ASN A 124 30.70 -9.95 11.50
N GLU A 125 30.85 -11.27 11.54
CA GLU A 125 32.14 -11.95 11.26
C GLU A 125 32.42 -12.05 9.75
N LEU A 126 31.38 -12.23 8.93
CA LEU A 126 31.47 -12.36 7.47
C LEU A 126 31.83 -11.03 6.75
N GLN A 127 31.71 -9.89 7.44
CA GLN A 127 31.96 -8.55 6.89
C GLN A 127 33.44 -8.17 6.78
N GLN A 128 34.35 -8.85 7.49
CA GLN A 128 35.77 -8.48 7.51
C GLN A 128 36.55 -9.02 6.31
N GLU A 129 36.11 -10.11 5.68
CA GLU A 129 36.90 -10.82 4.66
C GLU A 129 36.70 -10.27 3.23
N LYS A 130 35.57 -9.63 2.93
CA LYS A 130 35.18 -9.27 1.55
C LYS A 130 35.72 -7.92 1.02
N ARG A 131 36.69 -7.31 1.72
CA ARG A 131 37.06 -5.89 1.54
C ARG A 131 37.95 -5.59 0.32
N ARG A 132 38.28 -6.55 -0.56
CA ARG A 132 39.34 -6.34 -1.57
C ARG A 132 39.00 -6.43 -3.05
N LEU A 133 37.77 -6.76 -3.47
CA LEU A 133 37.58 -7.16 -4.89
C LEU A 133 36.71 -6.26 -5.77
N PHE A 134 35.99 -5.26 -5.25
CA PHE A 134 35.21 -4.36 -6.10
C PHE A 134 35.76 -2.92 -6.09
N PRO A 135 36.13 -2.36 -7.25
CA PRO A 135 36.50 -0.95 -7.32
C PRO A 135 35.31 -0.11 -6.87
N ARG A 136 35.50 0.75 -5.87
CA ARG A 136 34.47 1.72 -5.42
C ARG A 136 33.86 2.53 -6.56
N ILE A 137 34.60 2.68 -7.66
CA ILE A 137 34.12 3.30 -8.90
C ILE A 137 32.89 2.58 -9.46
N PHE A 138 32.86 1.24 -9.52
CA PHE A 138 31.73 0.48 -10.06
C PHE A 138 30.48 0.58 -9.18
N LEU A 139 30.66 0.77 -7.87
CA LEU A 139 29.56 0.90 -6.91
C LEU A 139 28.70 2.14 -7.18
N VAL A 140 29.31 3.21 -7.72
CA VAL A 140 28.63 4.50 -7.97
C VAL A 140 28.37 4.71 -9.45
N LEU A 141 29.30 4.34 -10.32
CA LEU A 141 29.21 4.60 -11.76
C LEU A 141 28.03 3.84 -12.39
N MET A 142 27.81 2.57 -12.02
CA MET A 142 26.71 1.76 -12.54
C MET A 142 25.32 2.32 -12.24
N PRO A 143 24.93 2.58 -10.98
CA PRO A 143 23.60 3.12 -10.70
C PRO A 143 23.39 4.52 -11.30
N VAL A 144 24.43 5.35 -11.38
CA VAL A 144 24.33 6.68 -12.01
C VAL A 144 24.13 6.56 -13.53
N ALA A 145 24.88 5.69 -14.20
CA ALA A 145 24.71 5.43 -15.63
C ALA A 145 23.29 4.91 -15.93
N LEU A 146 22.79 3.97 -15.14
CA LEU A 146 21.44 3.43 -15.29
C LEU A 146 20.36 4.52 -15.09
N LEU A 147 20.52 5.38 -14.08
CA LEU A 147 19.61 6.51 -13.85
C LEU A 147 19.64 7.51 -15.02
N ALA A 148 20.81 7.76 -15.61
CA ALA A 148 20.95 8.63 -16.76
C ALA A 148 20.26 8.06 -18.00
N GLU A 149 20.38 6.74 -18.24
CA GLU A 149 19.67 6.06 -19.32
C GLU A 149 18.16 6.11 -19.14
N ILE A 150 17.65 5.80 -17.93
CA ILE A 150 16.23 5.89 -17.62
C ILE A 150 15.72 7.33 -17.85
N GLY A 151 16.48 8.32 -17.39
CA GLY A 151 16.17 9.74 -17.62
C GLY A 151 16.11 10.07 -19.11
N TYR A 152 17.13 9.68 -19.88
CA TYR A 152 17.19 9.91 -21.31
C TYR A 152 16.00 9.29 -22.05
N VAL A 153 15.63 8.04 -21.72
CA VAL A 153 14.45 7.35 -22.28
C VAL A 153 13.16 8.07 -21.91
N MET A 154 13.02 8.57 -20.68
CA MET A 154 11.84 9.32 -20.24
C MET A 154 11.68 10.65 -21.00
N PHE A 155 12.78 11.39 -21.23
CA PHE A 155 12.74 12.68 -21.93
C PHE A 155 12.60 12.54 -23.45
N SER A 156 13.26 11.54 -24.05
CA SER A 156 13.26 11.32 -25.50
C SER A 156 11.94 10.78 -26.04
N ASN A 157 11.25 9.92 -25.29
CA ASN A 157 9.98 9.34 -25.76
C ASN A 157 8.79 10.27 -25.60
N GLY A 158 8.95 11.45 -24.97
CA GLY A 158 7.87 12.37 -24.64
C GLY A 158 6.84 11.66 -23.76
N THR A 159 6.84 11.91 -22.46
CA THR A 159 5.80 11.34 -21.59
C THR A 159 4.44 11.88 -22.02
N ALA A 160 3.72 11.12 -22.84
CA ALA A 160 2.31 11.33 -23.06
C ALA A 160 1.63 11.08 -21.71
N ILE A 161 1.52 12.14 -20.91
CA ILE A 161 0.75 12.13 -19.67
C ILE A 161 -0.70 12.01 -20.10
N ARG A 162 -1.10 10.78 -20.41
CA ARG A 162 -2.49 10.45 -20.60
C ARG A 162 -3.08 10.50 -19.19
N GLU A 163 -3.95 11.47 -18.94
CA GLU A 163 -4.84 11.42 -17.78
C GLU A 163 -5.59 10.10 -17.89
N VAL A 164 -5.09 9.08 -17.19
CA VAL A 164 -5.82 7.84 -17.03
C VAL A 164 -7.02 8.23 -16.18
N ALA A 165 -8.20 8.21 -16.79
CA ALA A 165 -9.44 8.32 -16.04
C ALA A 165 -9.34 7.25 -14.95
N HIS A 166 -9.33 7.69 -13.69
CA HIS A 166 -9.26 6.79 -12.55
C HIS A 166 -10.62 6.11 -12.44
N SER A 167 -10.87 5.14 -13.33
CA SER A 167 -11.86 4.11 -13.10
C SER A 167 -11.37 3.41 -11.85
N GLY A 168 -11.96 3.74 -10.70
CA GLY A 168 -11.59 3.16 -9.42
C GLY A 168 -11.40 1.67 -9.63
N LEU A 169 -10.16 1.20 -9.52
CA LEU A 169 -9.80 -0.18 -9.74
C LEU A 169 -10.43 -0.96 -8.60
N THR A 170 -11.68 -1.37 -8.79
CA THR A 170 -12.40 -2.11 -7.76
C THR A 170 -11.73 -3.46 -7.58
N LEU A 171 -11.69 -3.93 -6.34
CA LEU A 171 -11.20 -5.27 -6.01
C LEU A 171 -11.88 -6.35 -6.87
N GLU A 172 -13.17 -6.16 -7.15
CA GLU A 172 -13.95 -7.05 -8.01
C GLU A 172 -13.44 -7.09 -9.45
N ALA A 173 -13.15 -5.92 -10.06
CA ALA A 173 -12.62 -5.85 -11.41
C ALA A 173 -11.25 -6.53 -11.51
N LEU A 174 -10.40 -6.32 -10.51
CA LEU A 174 -9.09 -6.97 -10.45
C LEU A 174 -9.21 -8.49 -10.28
N ALA A 175 -10.07 -8.96 -9.38
CA ALA A 175 -10.32 -10.39 -9.17
C ALA A 175 -10.86 -11.05 -10.46
N ARG A 176 -11.79 -10.39 -11.16
CA ARG A 176 -12.29 -10.87 -12.45
C ARG A 176 -11.17 -10.95 -13.48
N GLN A 177 -10.31 -9.94 -13.57
CA GLN A 177 -9.19 -9.95 -14.52
C GLN A 177 -8.18 -11.07 -14.20
N LEU A 178 -7.88 -11.27 -12.92
CA LEU A 178 -6.97 -12.31 -12.44
C LEU A 178 -7.50 -13.71 -12.76
N LEU A 179 -8.79 -13.96 -12.55
CA LEU A 179 -9.41 -15.27 -12.68
C LEU A 179 -9.94 -15.58 -14.08
N ALA A 180 -10.28 -14.57 -14.88
CA ALA A 180 -10.79 -14.77 -16.24
C ALA A 180 -9.70 -14.63 -17.30
N THR A 181 -8.94 -13.53 -17.29
CA THR A 181 -7.94 -13.25 -18.33
C THR A 181 -6.56 -13.79 -17.96
N TYR A 182 -6.16 -13.67 -16.70
CA TYR A 182 -4.85 -14.13 -16.20
C TYR A 182 -4.91 -15.46 -15.45
N VAL A 183 -5.81 -16.36 -15.87
CA VAL A 183 -5.98 -17.68 -15.24
C VAL A 183 -4.71 -18.52 -15.29
N VAL A 184 -3.98 -18.49 -16.42
CA VAL A 184 -2.75 -19.28 -16.59
C VAL A 184 -1.63 -18.80 -15.65
N PRO A 185 -1.29 -17.50 -15.57
CA PRO A 185 -0.37 -17.00 -14.55
C PRO A 185 -0.80 -17.30 -13.11
N PHE A 186 -2.10 -17.23 -12.81
CA PHE A 186 -2.63 -17.55 -11.48
C PHE A 186 -2.40 -19.02 -11.11
N GLU A 187 -2.66 -19.93 -12.05
CA GLU A 187 -2.41 -21.36 -11.86
C GLU A 187 -0.91 -21.64 -11.64
N ILE A 188 -0.05 -21.05 -12.48
CA ILE A 188 1.42 -21.17 -12.34
C ILE A 188 1.88 -20.64 -10.99
N ALA A 189 1.34 -19.52 -10.51
CA ALA A 189 1.67 -18.98 -9.19
C ALA A 189 1.28 -19.94 -8.06
N SER A 190 0.12 -20.62 -8.17
CA SER A 190 -0.30 -21.59 -7.15
C SER A 190 0.61 -22.82 -7.09
N VAL A 191 1.01 -23.35 -8.25
CA VAL A 191 1.97 -24.46 -8.35
C VAL A 191 3.36 -24.01 -7.88
N LEU A 192 3.77 -22.78 -8.19
CA LEU A 192 5.02 -22.20 -7.71
C LEU A 192 5.04 -22.10 -6.17
N LEU A 193 3.96 -21.63 -5.56
CA LEU A 193 3.85 -21.55 -4.09
C LEU A 193 3.89 -22.95 -3.45
N LEU A 194 3.24 -23.94 -4.08
CA LEU A 194 3.34 -25.34 -3.64
C LEU A 194 4.78 -25.86 -3.74
N ALA A 195 5.46 -25.61 -4.86
CA ALA A 195 6.84 -26.03 -5.08
C ALA A 195 7.80 -25.36 -4.07
N VAL A 196 7.60 -24.06 -3.78
CA VAL A 196 8.37 -23.32 -2.77
C VAL A 196 8.15 -23.92 -1.37
N LEU A 197 6.91 -24.26 -1.01
CA LEU A 197 6.61 -24.88 0.28
C LEU A 197 7.32 -26.24 0.43
N ILE A 198 7.19 -27.12 -0.58
CA ILE A 198 7.85 -28.44 -0.58
C ILE A 198 9.37 -28.27 -0.53
N GLY A 199 9.92 -27.38 -1.37
CA GLY A 199 11.36 -27.10 -1.42
C GLY A 199 11.90 -26.57 -0.09
N SER A 200 11.19 -25.63 0.55
CA SER A 200 11.57 -25.10 1.85
C SER A 200 11.57 -26.17 2.95
N ILE A 201 10.59 -27.08 2.95
CA ILE A 201 10.50 -28.16 3.94
C ILE A 201 11.65 -29.16 3.76
N ILE A 202 11.96 -29.55 2.52
CA ILE A 202 13.06 -30.50 2.23
C ILE A 202 14.41 -29.92 2.67
N ILE A 203 14.66 -28.64 2.39
CA ILE A 203 15.91 -27.96 2.78
C ILE A 203 16.00 -27.78 4.29
N ALA A 204 14.89 -27.47 4.97
CA ALA A 204 14.87 -27.28 6.41
C ALA A 204 15.02 -28.60 7.21
N ARG A 205 14.79 -29.75 6.56
CA ARG A 205 14.89 -31.06 7.22
C ARG A 205 16.34 -31.44 7.45
N LYS A 206 16.73 -31.54 8.72
CA LYS A 206 18.05 -32.01 9.15
C LYS A 206 18.09 -33.53 9.07
N TRP A 207 19.02 -34.09 8.32
CA TRP A 207 19.26 -35.54 8.30
C TRP A 207 20.14 -35.88 9.51
N VAL A 208 19.54 -36.48 10.54
CA VAL A 208 20.29 -37.11 11.62
C VAL A 208 20.85 -38.40 11.03
N ILE A 209 22.13 -38.38 10.65
CA ILE A 209 22.88 -39.60 10.37
C ILE A 209 23.29 -40.12 11.74
N ASP A 210 22.68 -41.23 12.14
CA ASP A 210 23.05 -41.94 13.34
C ASP A 210 24.37 -42.68 13.04
N ASP A 211 25.50 -42.04 13.35
CA ASP A 211 26.79 -42.71 13.35
C ASP A 211 26.86 -43.60 14.61
N THR A 212 26.12 -44.70 14.60
CA THR A 212 26.29 -45.78 15.58
C THR A 212 27.46 -46.66 15.15
N ASN A 213 28.59 -46.46 15.82
CA ASN A 213 29.64 -47.48 15.99
C ASN A 213 29.43 -48.13 17.36
#